data_AF-A0A1G0YIV5-F1
#
_entry.id   AF-A0A1G0YIV5-F1
#
_cell.length_a   1.000
_cell.length_b   1.000
_cell.length_c   1.000
_cell.angle_alpha   90.00
_cell.angle_beta   90.00
_cell.angle_gamma   90.00
#
_symmetry.space_group_name_H-M   'P 1'
#
loop_
_entity.id
_entity.type
_entity.pdbx_description
1 polymer ?
#
loop_
_entity_poly.entity_id
_entity_poly.type
_entity_poly.pdbx_seq_one_letter_code
_entity_poly.pdbx_strand_id
1 'polypeptide(L)'
;MDSGLYRFQGLDAARHLFRVASGLDSMVLGETEITGQVKAAYECARTSGLTGKRLNRMFQKAQETAKEIRTRTGIGRGATSVGSVAVQQARKIFGPALSDKNVMIVGAGKMAATCLRHLAKSGVSSIAVVNRSLERALELAQPVGGRALSFMNCFEAMVEADLVITSTGCPHLIVYRSDVEGLMARRAGRPLIFIDIAVPRDVDPETRTIPGVHLYDIDDLEDAIRENVSHRRQDLSLCQEIIGVKAAELELGLSAEQRGEVVLSTTPFSKQEICSGVEPVFSPPAQSR
;
A
#
# COMPACT_ATOMS: atom_id res chain seq x y z
N MET A 1 19.76 16.27 18.86
CA MET A 1 18.85 15.20 19.32
C MET A 1 18.10 14.72 18.09
N ASP A 2 18.19 13.42 17.80
CA ASP A 2 17.71 12.80 16.55
C ASP A 2 16.25 13.17 16.26
N SER A 3 16.01 13.81 15.12
CA SER A 3 14.68 14.21 14.64
C SER A 3 13.85 13.05 14.08
N GLY A 4 14.15 11.80 14.45
CA GLY A 4 13.57 10.58 13.88
C GLY A 4 13.03 9.55 14.87
N LEU A 5 13.13 9.77 16.19
CA LEU A 5 12.64 8.85 17.21
C LEU A 5 11.38 9.40 17.90
N TYR A 6 10.31 8.62 17.96
CA TYR A 6 9.11 8.93 18.74
C TYR A 6 8.82 7.84 19.78
N ARG A 7 8.14 8.21 20.87
CA ARG A 7 7.83 7.32 22.00
C ARG A 7 6.35 7.40 22.35
N PHE A 8 5.69 6.25 22.36
CA PHE A 8 4.35 6.07 22.92
C PHE A 8 4.41 5.21 24.19
N GLN A 9 3.48 5.41 25.12
CA GLN A 9 3.40 4.66 26.38
C GLN A 9 1.97 4.21 26.67
N GLY A 10 1.83 3.11 27.41
CA GLY A 10 0.53 2.61 27.85
C GLY A 10 -0.46 2.44 26.71
N LEU A 11 -1.65 3.03 26.88
CA LEU A 11 -2.74 2.95 25.92
C LEU A 11 -2.41 3.57 24.56
N ASP A 12 -1.59 4.61 24.52
CA ASP A 12 -1.21 5.26 23.27
C ASP A 12 -0.29 4.38 22.43
N ALA A 13 0.53 3.52 23.06
CA ALA A 13 1.30 2.52 22.35
C ALA A 13 0.40 1.45 21.71
N ALA A 14 -0.66 1.03 22.41
CA ALA A 14 -1.65 0.10 21.88
C ALA A 14 -2.45 0.73 20.73
N ARG A 15 -2.92 1.96 20.90
CA ARG A 15 -3.62 2.73 19.84
C ARG A 15 -2.75 2.86 18.61
N HIS A 16 -1.48 3.20 18.77
CA HIS A 16 -0.55 3.30 17.65
C HIS A 16 -0.36 1.94 16.96
N LEU A 17 -0.15 0.85 17.70
CA LEU A 17 -0.10 -0.49 17.10
C LEU A 17 -1.38 -0.81 16.31
N PHE A 18 -2.56 -0.43 16.83
CA PHE A 18 -3.83 -0.69 16.16
C PHE A 18 -3.96 0.11 14.86
N ARG A 19 -3.51 1.37 14.87
CA ARG A 19 -3.44 2.21 13.66
C ARG A 19 -2.51 1.60 12.60
N VAL A 20 -1.29 1.22 13.00
CA VAL A 20 -0.30 0.57 12.12
C VAL A 20 -0.85 -0.74 11.58
N ALA A 21 -1.35 -1.63 12.44
CA ALA A 21 -1.91 -2.93 12.05
C ALA A 21 -3.12 -2.79 11.10
N SER A 22 -3.87 -1.69 11.20
CA SER A 22 -5.02 -1.37 10.34
C SER A 22 -4.62 -0.63 9.06
N GLY A 23 -3.33 -0.33 8.86
CA GLY A 23 -2.82 0.38 7.69
C GLY A 23 -3.19 1.86 7.66
N LEU A 24 -3.50 2.47 8.81
CA LEU A 24 -3.91 3.88 8.90
C LEU A 24 -2.75 4.86 9.04
N ASP A 25 -1.58 4.35 9.43
CA ASP A 25 -0.31 5.10 9.47
C ASP A 25 0.56 4.75 8.24
N SER A 26 -0.04 4.10 7.24
CA SER A 26 0.62 3.72 6.00
C SER A 26 0.44 4.79 4.94
N MET A 27 1.43 4.92 4.07
CA MET A 27 1.40 5.75 2.87
C MET A 27 0.14 5.48 2.03
N VAL A 28 -0.29 4.20 1.98
CA VAL A 28 -1.54 3.77 1.36
C VAL A 28 -2.51 3.31 2.45
N LEU A 29 -3.51 4.14 2.74
CA LEU A 29 -4.49 3.85 3.79
C LEU A 29 -5.24 2.54 3.51
N GLY A 30 -5.20 1.63 4.48
CA GLY A 30 -5.92 0.34 4.41
C GLY A 30 -5.18 -0.77 3.67
N GLU A 31 -3.92 -0.55 3.26
CA GLU A 31 -3.10 -1.57 2.62
C GLU A 31 -3.00 -2.86 3.47
N THR A 32 -2.96 -4.02 2.80
CA THR A 32 -2.89 -5.32 3.46
C THR A 32 -1.49 -5.79 3.80
N GLU A 33 -0.47 -5.22 3.17
CA GLU A 33 0.92 -5.60 3.36
C GLU A 33 1.39 -5.31 4.79
N ILE A 34 1.13 -4.10 5.33
CA ILE A 34 1.53 -3.73 6.69
C ILE A 34 0.89 -4.64 7.74
N THR A 35 -0.39 -4.99 7.60
CA THR A 35 -1.01 -5.98 8.49
C THR A 35 -0.31 -7.34 8.43
N GLY A 36 0.10 -7.76 7.23
CA GLY A 36 0.88 -8.98 7.02
C GLY A 36 2.25 -8.92 7.70
N GLN A 37 2.96 -7.80 7.55
CA GLN A 37 4.26 -7.55 8.18
C GLN A 37 4.15 -7.53 9.71
N VAL A 38 3.15 -6.84 10.28
CA VAL A 38 2.87 -6.83 11.72
C VAL A 38 2.58 -8.24 12.23
N LYS A 39 1.80 -9.03 11.48
CA LYS A 39 1.51 -10.43 11.83
C LYS A 39 2.77 -11.29 11.79
N ALA A 40 3.61 -11.14 10.76
CA ALA A 40 4.85 -11.90 10.63
C ALA A 40 5.84 -11.55 11.76
N ALA A 41 5.98 -10.27 12.09
CA ALA A 41 6.82 -9.81 13.19
C ALA A 41 6.34 -10.36 14.54
N TYR A 42 5.03 -10.34 14.79
CA TYR A 42 4.43 -10.94 15.97
C TYR A 42 4.70 -12.45 16.07
N GLU A 43 4.44 -13.21 15.00
CA GLU A 43 4.66 -14.66 15.01
C GLU A 43 6.13 -15.01 15.23
N CYS A 44 7.06 -14.29 14.58
CA CYS A 44 8.49 -14.44 14.80
C CYS A 44 8.83 -14.28 16.29
N ALA A 45 8.48 -13.14 16.90
CA ALA A 45 8.75 -12.86 18.31
C ALA A 45 8.09 -13.90 19.25
N ARG A 46 6.86 -14.33 18.94
CA ARG A 46 6.12 -15.32 19.73
C ARG A 46 6.79 -16.68 19.70
N THR A 47 7.19 -17.16 18.52
CA THR A 47 7.88 -18.44 18.36
C THR A 47 9.26 -18.47 19.02
N SER A 48 9.93 -17.31 19.09
CA SER A 48 11.21 -17.16 19.81
C SER A 48 11.07 -16.95 21.32
N GLY A 49 9.85 -16.96 21.88
CA GLY A 49 9.63 -16.76 23.32
C GLY A 49 9.89 -15.32 23.81
N LEU A 50 9.97 -14.35 22.91
CA LEU A 50 10.26 -12.93 23.22
C LEU A 50 9.00 -12.12 23.58
N THR A 51 7.83 -12.78 23.62
CA THR A 51 6.54 -12.14 23.92
C THR A 51 5.96 -12.65 25.24
N GLY A 52 5.51 -11.73 26.10
CA GLY A 52 4.72 -12.04 27.29
C GLY A 52 3.21 -12.00 27.05
N LYS A 53 2.41 -12.40 28.07
CA LYS A 53 0.94 -12.42 28.01
C LYS A 53 0.32 -11.09 27.54
N ARG A 54 0.81 -9.97 28.08
CA ARG A 54 0.31 -8.63 27.74
C ARG A 54 0.55 -8.28 26.27
N LEU A 55 1.76 -8.56 25.78
CA LEU A 55 2.13 -8.29 24.40
C LEU A 55 1.32 -9.16 23.44
N ASN A 56 1.12 -10.44 23.77
CA ASN A 56 0.27 -11.35 23.00
C ASN A 56 -1.17 -10.82 22.85
N ARG A 57 -1.80 -10.40 23.96
CA ARG A 57 -3.15 -9.81 23.91
C ARG A 57 -3.21 -8.54 23.08
N MET A 58 -2.21 -7.66 23.21
CA MET A 58 -2.13 -6.43 22.45
C MET A 58 -2.06 -6.69 20.94
N PHE A 59 -1.21 -7.62 20.49
CA PHE A 59 -1.11 -7.98 19.07
C PHE A 59 -2.35 -8.73 18.55
N GLN A 60 -2.98 -9.58 19.35
CA GLN A 60 -4.25 -10.23 18.98
C GLN A 60 -5.36 -9.19 18.82
N LYS A 61 -5.49 -8.26 19.77
CA LYS A 61 -6.45 -7.15 19.68
C LYS A 61 -6.16 -6.23 18.49
N ALA A 62 -4.89 -6.02 18.14
CA ALA A 62 -4.52 -5.28 16.93
C ALA A 62 -5.02 -5.98 15.65
N GLN A 63 -4.90 -7.30 15.55
CA GLN A 63 -5.41 -8.08 14.42
C GLN A 63 -6.95 -8.06 14.34
N GLU A 64 -7.63 -8.18 15.47
CA GLU A 64 -9.09 -8.02 15.57
C GLU A 64 -9.54 -6.64 15.08
N THR A 65 -8.87 -5.60 15.56
CA THR A 65 -9.15 -4.20 15.20
C THR A 65 -8.99 -3.97 13.70
N ALA A 66 -7.89 -4.45 13.11
CA ALA A 66 -7.64 -4.35 11.68
C ALA A 66 -8.71 -5.07 10.85
N LYS A 67 -9.17 -6.25 11.30
CA LYS A 67 -10.25 -7.00 10.64
C LYS A 67 -11.59 -6.25 10.72
N GLU A 68 -11.90 -5.67 11.88
CA GLU A 68 -13.14 -4.92 12.08
C GLU A 68 -13.17 -3.65 11.23
N ILE A 69 -12.08 -2.87 11.21
CA ILE A 69 -11.96 -1.68 10.36
C ILE A 69 -12.19 -2.03 8.89
N ARG A 70 -11.57 -3.10 8.38
CA ARG A 70 -11.76 -3.53 6.98
C ARG A 70 -13.18 -3.95 6.65
N THR A 71 -13.87 -4.52 7.63
CA THR A 71 -15.23 -5.02 7.43
C THR A 71 -16.24 -3.87 7.47
N ARG A 72 -16.03 -2.92 8.37
CA ARG A 72 -17.00 -1.86 8.70
C ARG A 72 -16.74 -0.53 7.98
N THR A 73 -15.57 -0.33 7.39
CA THR A 73 -15.21 0.94 6.73
C THR A 73 -14.89 0.75 5.26
N GLY A 74 -15.03 1.84 4.48
CA GLY A 74 -14.60 1.90 3.10
C GLY A 74 -13.08 1.97 2.91
N ILE A 75 -12.28 2.08 3.99
CA ILE A 75 -10.83 2.32 3.90
C ILE A 75 -10.10 1.23 3.08
N GLY A 76 -10.58 -0.02 3.11
CA GLY A 76 -10.03 -1.10 2.28
C GLY A 76 -10.70 -1.29 0.90
N ARG A 77 -11.70 -0.48 0.53
CA ARG A 77 -12.50 -0.61 -0.70
C ARG A 77 -12.23 0.57 -1.63
N GLY A 78 -11.39 0.41 -2.66
CA GLY A 78 -11.04 1.48 -3.62
C GLY A 78 -9.61 1.31 -4.12
N ALA A 79 -9.08 2.27 -4.89
CA ALA A 79 -7.71 2.21 -5.39
C ALA A 79 -6.67 2.40 -4.26
N THR A 80 -6.51 1.38 -3.41
CA THR A 80 -5.66 1.35 -2.21
C THR A 80 -4.37 0.57 -2.46
N SER A 81 -3.93 0.49 -3.71
CA SER A 81 -2.64 -0.08 -4.06
C SER A 81 -2.11 0.63 -5.28
N VAL A 82 -0.78 0.71 -5.39
CA VAL A 82 -0.08 1.18 -6.59
C VAL A 82 -0.66 0.55 -7.86
N GLY A 83 -0.98 -0.75 -7.83
CA GLY A 83 -1.59 -1.46 -8.95
C GLY A 83 -3.00 -1.00 -9.33
N SER A 84 -3.82 -0.66 -8.34
CA SER A 84 -5.17 -0.14 -8.61
C SER A 84 -5.16 1.29 -9.14
N VAL A 85 -4.23 2.13 -8.66
CA VAL A 85 -4.03 3.49 -9.17
C VAL A 85 -3.46 3.43 -10.57
N ALA A 86 -2.50 2.54 -10.82
CA ALA A 86 -1.97 2.27 -12.15
C ALA A 86 -3.08 1.94 -13.16
N VAL A 87 -4.00 1.05 -12.80
CA VAL A 87 -5.17 0.73 -13.62
C VAL A 87 -6.06 1.97 -13.82
N GLN A 88 -6.25 2.79 -12.79
CA GLN A 88 -7.06 4.01 -12.89
C GLN A 88 -6.42 5.04 -13.85
N GLN A 89 -5.12 5.29 -13.74
CA GLN A 89 -4.42 6.21 -14.65
C GLN A 89 -4.43 5.66 -16.08
N ALA A 90 -4.20 4.36 -16.27
CA ALA A 90 -4.34 3.71 -17.57
C ALA A 90 -5.73 3.92 -18.17
N ARG A 91 -6.80 3.81 -17.36
CA ARG A 91 -8.19 4.03 -17.82
C ARG A 91 -8.50 5.47 -18.19
N LYS A 92 -7.87 6.46 -17.53
CA LYS A 92 -8.04 7.87 -17.89
C LYS A 92 -7.51 8.17 -19.30
N ILE A 93 -6.44 7.49 -19.70
CA ILE A 93 -5.76 7.72 -20.98
C ILE A 93 -6.29 6.82 -22.08
N PHE A 94 -6.47 5.53 -21.79
CA PHE A 94 -6.88 4.52 -22.77
C PHE A 94 -8.38 4.21 -22.79
N GLY A 95 -9.15 4.76 -21.83
CA GLY A 95 -10.56 4.45 -21.67
C GLY A 95 -10.83 3.21 -20.80
N PRO A 96 -12.10 2.79 -20.69
CA PRO A 96 -12.52 1.77 -19.72
C PRO A 96 -12.16 0.33 -20.12
N ALA A 97 -11.73 0.06 -21.36
CA ALA A 97 -11.29 -1.27 -21.77
C ALA A 97 -9.76 -1.30 -21.85
N LEU A 98 -9.14 -2.23 -21.11
CA LEU A 98 -7.69 -2.46 -21.14
C LEU A 98 -7.33 -3.81 -21.77
N SER A 99 -8.32 -4.52 -22.34
CA SER A 99 -8.15 -5.90 -22.84
C SER A 99 -7.28 -6.01 -24.08
N ASP A 100 -7.19 -4.95 -24.86
CA ASP A 100 -6.37 -4.82 -26.07
C ASP A 100 -5.03 -4.11 -25.79
N LYS A 101 -4.70 -3.84 -24.52
CA LYS A 101 -3.48 -3.13 -24.14
C LYS A 101 -2.37 -4.08 -23.77
N ASN A 102 -1.16 -3.72 -24.17
CA ASN A 102 0.07 -4.43 -23.85
C ASN A 102 0.71 -3.82 -22.60
N VAL A 103 0.84 -4.62 -21.55
CA VAL A 103 1.51 -4.22 -20.32
C VAL A 103 2.89 -4.85 -20.25
N MET A 104 3.87 -4.05 -19.88
CA MET A 104 5.23 -4.49 -19.63
C MET A 104 5.65 -4.14 -18.20
N ILE A 105 6.30 -5.08 -17.53
CA ILE A 105 6.93 -4.88 -16.22
C ILE A 105 8.44 -4.98 -16.39
N VAL A 106 9.17 -4.00 -15.85
CA VAL A 106 10.63 -4.00 -15.76
C VAL A 106 11.02 -4.12 -14.30
N GLY A 107 11.64 -5.24 -13.96
CA GLY A 107 11.97 -5.63 -12.59
C GLY A 107 11.04 -6.72 -12.05
N ALA A 108 11.43 -7.27 -10.89
CA ALA A 108 10.71 -8.35 -10.23
C ALA A 108 10.48 -8.04 -8.73
N GLY A 109 10.24 -6.77 -8.40
CA GLY A 109 9.91 -6.35 -7.03
C GLY A 109 8.54 -6.87 -6.57
N LYS A 110 8.34 -6.97 -5.24
CA LYS A 110 7.05 -7.37 -4.64
C LYS A 110 5.90 -6.46 -5.08
N MET A 111 6.16 -5.16 -5.20
CA MET A 111 5.18 -4.18 -5.65
C MET A 111 4.79 -4.41 -7.11
N ALA A 112 5.75 -4.71 -7.98
CA ALA A 112 5.49 -5.09 -9.37
C ALA A 112 4.58 -6.32 -9.46
N ALA A 113 4.80 -7.34 -8.61
CA ALA A 113 3.95 -8.53 -8.54
C ALA A 113 2.51 -8.23 -8.12
N THR A 114 2.33 -7.34 -7.16
CA THR A 114 1.01 -6.90 -6.76
C THR A 114 0.33 -6.10 -7.86
N CYS A 115 1.05 -5.18 -8.51
CA CYS A 115 0.56 -4.40 -9.64
C CYS A 115 0.12 -5.30 -10.80
N LEU A 116 0.93 -6.30 -11.13
CA LEU A 116 0.64 -7.26 -12.19
C LEU A 116 -0.66 -8.02 -11.95
N ARG A 117 -0.87 -8.51 -10.72
CA ARG A 117 -2.11 -9.20 -10.36
C ARG A 117 -3.34 -8.31 -10.49
N HIS A 118 -3.22 -7.02 -10.16
CA HIS A 118 -4.32 -6.07 -10.34
C HIS A 118 -4.63 -5.81 -11.82
N LEU A 119 -3.61 -5.67 -12.66
CA LEU A 119 -3.77 -5.47 -14.10
C LEU A 119 -4.36 -6.69 -14.80
N ALA A 120 -3.87 -7.90 -14.47
CA ALA A 120 -4.42 -9.15 -14.98
C ALA A 120 -5.91 -9.30 -14.62
N LYS A 121 -6.28 -9.03 -13.35
CA LYS A 121 -7.69 -9.01 -12.91
C LYS A 121 -8.53 -7.93 -13.59
N SER A 122 -7.90 -6.88 -14.12
CA SER A 122 -8.57 -5.77 -14.80
C SER A 122 -8.83 -6.04 -16.29
N GLY A 123 -8.49 -7.24 -16.77
CA GLY A 123 -8.79 -7.71 -18.12
C GLY A 123 -7.67 -7.55 -19.14
N VAL A 124 -6.48 -7.09 -18.74
CA VAL A 124 -5.30 -7.02 -19.63
C VAL A 124 -4.92 -8.43 -20.08
N SER A 125 -4.85 -8.64 -21.39
CA SER A 125 -4.57 -9.95 -21.99
C SER A 125 -3.09 -10.17 -22.34
N SER A 126 -2.34 -9.09 -22.55
CA SER A 126 -0.95 -9.13 -23.00
C SER A 126 -0.03 -8.55 -21.94
N ILE A 127 0.72 -9.43 -21.27
CA ILE A 127 1.66 -9.08 -20.20
C ILE A 127 3.04 -9.58 -20.58
N ALA A 128 4.03 -8.69 -20.54
CA ALA A 128 5.44 -9.00 -20.61
C ALA A 128 6.14 -8.66 -19.29
N VAL A 129 7.03 -9.53 -18.82
CA VAL A 129 7.89 -9.26 -17.66
C VAL A 129 9.34 -9.33 -18.11
N VAL A 130 10.09 -8.28 -17.80
CA VAL A 130 11.49 -8.12 -18.12
C VAL A 130 12.25 -8.00 -16.82
N ASN A 131 13.31 -8.78 -16.65
CA ASN A 131 14.17 -8.66 -15.48
C ASN A 131 15.60 -9.06 -15.81
N ARG A 132 16.57 -8.61 -15.00
CA ARG A 132 17.98 -8.98 -15.16
C ARG A 132 18.19 -10.49 -15.01
N SER A 133 17.45 -11.12 -14.11
CA SER A 133 17.34 -12.59 -14.01
C SER A 133 16.08 -13.05 -14.74
N LEU A 134 16.27 -13.85 -15.81
CA LEU A 134 15.17 -14.43 -16.58
C LEU A 134 14.31 -15.36 -15.73
N GLU A 135 14.92 -16.13 -14.82
CA GLU A 135 14.21 -17.01 -13.88
C GLU A 135 13.18 -16.22 -13.05
N ARG A 136 13.58 -15.09 -12.48
CA ARG A 136 12.66 -14.21 -11.73
C ARG A 136 11.58 -13.59 -12.61
N ALA A 137 11.88 -13.30 -13.88
CA ALA A 137 10.85 -12.84 -14.82
C ALA A 137 9.82 -13.95 -15.09
N LEU A 138 10.27 -15.20 -15.24
CA LEU A 138 9.40 -16.37 -15.41
C LEU A 138 8.50 -16.60 -14.19
N GLU A 139 9.08 -16.60 -12.99
CA GLU A 139 8.35 -16.74 -11.71
C GLU A 139 7.22 -15.71 -11.59
N LEU A 140 7.47 -14.49 -12.05
CA LEU A 140 6.51 -13.40 -11.97
C LEU A 140 5.44 -13.44 -13.07
N ALA A 141 5.83 -13.85 -14.28
CA ALA A 141 4.94 -13.87 -15.45
C ALA A 141 4.00 -15.09 -15.46
N GLN A 142 4.49 -16.26 -15.04
CA GLN A 142 3.77 -17.53 -15.14
C GLN A 142 2.39 -17.53 -14.44
N PRO A 143 2.22 -16.98 -13.22
CA PRO A 143 0.92 -16.99 -12.52
C PRO A 143 -0.17 -16.19 -13.22
N VAL A 144 0.19 -15.28 -14.13
CA VAL A 144 -0.76 -14.43 -14.88
C VAL A 144 -0.79 -14.76 -16.37
N GLY A 145 -0.13 -15.85 -16.80
CA GLY A 145 -0.04 -16.23 -18.22
C GLY A 145 0.76 -15.24 -19.08
N GLY A 146 1.64 -14.45 -18.47
CA GLY A 146 2.50 -13.50 -19.18
C GLY A 146 3.74 -14.15 -19.81
N ARG A 147 4.43 -13.39 -20.67
CA ARG A 147 5.72 -13.77 -21.25
C ARG A 147 6.88 -13.18 -20.45
N ALA A 148 7.90 -13.98 -20.19
CA ALA A 148 9.16 -13.48 -19.64
C ALA A 148 10.14 -13.14 -20.79
N LEU A 149 10.83 -12.01 -20.69
CA LEU A 149 11.82 -11.57 -21.65
C LEU A 149 13.15 -11.26 -20.97
N SER A 150 14.23 -11.46 -21.72
CA SER A 150 15.56 -10.97 -21.33
C SER A 150 15.58 -9.44 -21.31
N PHE A 151 16.34 -8.87 -20.37
CA PHE A 151 16.59 -7.43 -20.30
C PHE A 151 17.17 -6.84 -21.60
N MET A 152 17.92 -7.64 -22.37
CA MET A 152 18.45 -7.21 -23.68
C MET A 152 17.34 -6.82 -24.67
N ASN A 153 16.15 -7.38 -24.52
CA ASN A 153 14.99 -7.11 -25.37
C ASN A 153 14.04 -6.05 -24.78
N CYS A 154 14.46 -5.37 -23.70
CA CYS A 154 13.61 -4.43 -22.95
C CYS A 154 13.02 -3.34 -23.86
N PHE A 155 13.87 -2.54 -24.50
CA PHE A 155 13.43 -1.42 -25.32
C PHE A 155 12.66 -1.86 -26.57
N GLU A 156 13.05 -2.98 -27.18
CA GLU A 156 12.34 -3.53 -28.32
C GLU A 156 10.92 -3.96 -27.94
N ALA A 157 10.75 -4.64 -26.79
CA ALA A 157 9.44 -4.98 -26.28
C ALA A 157 8.62 -3.76 -25.85
N MET A 158 9.30 -2.69 -25.39
CA MET A 158 8.68 -1.43 -24.97
C MET A 158 8.01 -0.69 -26.13
N VAL A 159 8.48 -0.88 -27.37
CA VAL A 159 7.85 -0.30 -28.57
C VAL A 159 6.40 -0.74 -28.72
N GLU A 160 6.06 -1.96 -28.31
CA GLU A 160 4.68 -2.47 -28.39
C GLU A 160 3.87 -2.29 -27.11
N ALA A 161 4.52 -1.97 -25.98
CA ALA A 161 3.87 -1.80 -24.68
C ALA A 161 3.07 -0.49 -24.63
N ASP A 162 1.85 -0.49 -24.14
CA ASP A 162 1.06 0.73 -23.89
C ASP A 162 1.28 1.24 -22.46
N LEU A 163 1.57 0.34 -21.52
CA LEU A 163 1.85 0.63 -20.12
C LEU A 163 3.11 -0.10 -19.68
N VAL A 164 4.08 0.63 -19.13
CA VAL A 164 5.32 0.11 -18.57
C VAL A 164 5.36 0.42 -17.08
N ILE A 165 5.61 -0.60 -16.25
CA ILE A 165 5.80 -0.43 -14.80
C ILE A 165 7.25 -0.78 -14.48
N THR A 166 7.97 0.14 -13.86
CA THR A 166 9.37 -0.04 -13.46
C THR A 166 9.46 -0.17 -11.95
N SER A 167 10.14 -1.21 -11.48
CA SER A 167 10.33 -1.50 -10.05
C SER A 167 11.62 -2.29 -9.87
N THR A 168 12.73 -1.70 -10.29
CA THR A 168 14.04 -2.30 -10.10
C THR A 168 14.71 -1.79 -8.82
N GLY A 169 15.80 -2.46 -8.42
CA GLY A 169 16.70 -1.99 -7.35
C GLY A 169 17.92 -1.26 -7.89
N CYS A 170 17.84 -0.70 -9.10
CA CYS A 170 18.97 -0.06 -9.75
C CYS A 170 19.25 1.30 -9.08
N PRO A 171 20.51 1.61 -8.76
CA PRO A 171 20.84 2.91 -8.17
C PRO A 171 20.92 4.04 -9.21
N HIS A 172 20.71 3.74 -10.49
CA HIS A 172 20.78 4.67 -11.62
C HIS A 172 19.60 4.48 -12.56
N LEU A 173 19.34 5.48 -13.39
CA LEU A 173 18.33 5.43 -14.44
C LEU A 173 18.62 4.26 -15.39
N ILE A 174 17.55 3.55 -15.75
CA ILE A 174 17.55 2.46 -16.72
C ILE A 174 16.95 2.92 -18.04
N VAL A 175 15.93 3.79 -17.98
CA VAL A 175 15.23 4.32 -19.15
C VAL A 175 15.55 5.79 -19.26
N TYR A 176 16.45 6.15 -20.19
CA TYR A 176 16.83 7.54 -20.43
C TYR A 176 15.87 8.21 -21.42
N ARG A 177 15.80 9.54 -21.37
CA ARG A 177 15.02 10.33 -22.34
C ARG A 177 15.31 9.95 -23.79
N SER A 178 16.58 9.80 -24.16
CA SER A 178 17.00 9.46 -25.53
C SER A 178 16.46 8.09 -26.00
N ASP A 179 16.36 7.12 -25.10
CA ASP A 179 15.80 5.80 -25.41
C ASP A 179 14.31 5.93 -25.71
N VAL A 180 13.61 6.75 -24.93
CA VAL A 180 12.17 7.00 -25.09
C VAL A 180 11.88 7.80 -26.36
N GLU A 181 12.70 8.77 -26.73
CA GLU A 181 12.56 9.48 -28.02
C GLU A 181 12.70 8.52 -29.20
N GLY A 182 13.71 7.64 -29.15
CA GLY A 182 13.95 6.62 -30.18
C GLY A 182 12.80 5.62 -30.32
N LEU A 183 12.23 5.13 -29.21
CA LEU A 183 11.10 4.22 -29.27
C LEU A 183 9.80 4.93 -29.69
N MET A 184 9.57 6.18 -29.27
CA MET A 184 8.34 6.92 -29.61
C MET A 184 8.26 7.21 -31.11
N ALA A 185 9.38 7.42 -31.79
CA ALA A 185 9.44 7.54 -33.24
C ALA A 185 8.89 6.30 -33.98
N ARG A 186 8.92 5.12 -33.33
CA ARG A 186 8.46 3.83 -33.90
C ARG A 186 7.01 3.50 -33.56
N ARG A 187 6.32 4.33 -32.77
CA ARG A 187 5.00 4.01 -32.20
C ARG A 187 3.80 4.61 -32.94
N ALA A 188 4.04 5.30 -34.05
CA ALA A 188 2.98 5.92 -34.86
C ALA A 188 1.96 6.76 -34.04
N GLY A 189 2.44 7.46 -33.00
CA GLY A 189 1.62 8.31 -32.13
C GLY A 189 0.85 7.58 -31.02
N ARG A 190 1.01 6.26 -30.85
CA ARG A 190 0.42 5.52 -29.72
C ARG A 190 0.96 6.04 -28.38
N PRO A 191 0.10 6.39 -27.40
CA PRO A 191 0.56 6.87 -26.11
C PRO A 191 1.34 5.79 -25.36
N LEU A 192 2.28 6.20 -24.51
CA LEU A 192 3.03 5.33 -23.62
C LEU A 192 2.91 5.85 -22.18
N ILE A 193 2.46 4.97 -21.28
CA ILE A 193 2.40 5.28 -19.85
C ILE A 193 3.56 4.59 -19.16
N PHE A 194 4.34 5.36 -18.40
CA PHE A 194 5.28 4.85 -17.41
C PHE A 194 4.72 5.01 -16.01
N ILE A 195 4.88 3.96 -15.20
CA ILE A 195 4.61 3.97 -13.77
C ILE A 195 5.90 3.56 -13.08
N ASP A 196 6.62 4.54 -12.57
CA ASP A 196 7.91 4.35 -11.92
C ASP A 196 7.75 4.28 -10.41
N ILE A 197 7.87 3.06 -9.89
CA ILE A 197 7.73 2.75 -8.47
C ILE A 197 9.07 2.33 -7.86
N ALA A 198 10.18 2.61 -8.55
CA ALA A 198 11.53 2.37 -8.06
C ALA A 198 12.05 3.54 -7.21
N VAL A 199 12.85 3.20 -6.19
CA VAL A 199 13.55 4.17 -5.35
C VAL A 199 14.98 3.67 -5.13
N PRO A 200 16.02 4.30 -5.73
CA PRO A 200 15.97 5.43 -6.67
C PRO A 200 15.21 5.14 -7.97
N ARG A 201 14.76 6.20 -8.67
CA ARG A 201 13.92 6.11 -9.87
C ARG A 201 14.63 5.41 -11.04
N ASP A 202 13.85 4.64 -11.81
CA ASP A 202 14.33 3.91 -12.99
C ASP A 202 14.21 4.73 -14.28
N VAL A 203 13.23 5.64 -14.34
CA VAL A 203 12.89 6.40 -15.54
C VAL A 203 13.32 7.86 -15.40
N ASP A 204 13.96 8.36 -16.45
CA ASP A 204 14.36 9.76 -16.54
C ASP A 204 13.11 10.67 -16.51
N PRO A 205 13.01 11.61 -15.54
CA PRO A 205 11.86 12.51 -15.41
C PRO A 205 11.62 13.39 -16.63
N GLU A 206 12.67 13.69 -17.41
CA GLU A 206 12.57 14.50 -18.60
C GLU A 206 11.73 13.85 -19.70
N THR A 207 11.51 12.53 -19.62
CA THR A 207 10.60 11.79 -20.53
C THR A 207 9.18 12.34 -20.51
N ARG A 208 8.74 13.00 -19.43
CA ARG A 208 7.45 13.70 -19.32
C ARG A 208 7.23 14.75 -20.42
N THR A 209 8.30 15.30 -20.97
CA THR A 209 8.23 16.35 -22.00
C THR A 209 8.07 15.79 -23.42
N ILE A 210 8.19 14.48 -23.60
CA ILE A 210 8.05 13.82 -24.90
C ILE A 210 6.56 13.69 -25.23
N PRO A 211 6.10 14.17 -26.41
CA PRO A 211 4.70 14.07 -26.79
C PRO A 211 4.20 12.62 -26.80
N GLY A 212 3.06 12.38 -26.14
CA GLY A 212 2.45 11.05 -26.02
C GLY A 212 3.03 10.17 -24.91
N VAL A 213 3.99 10.67 -24.12
CA VAL A 213 4.52 9.98 -22.94
C VAL A 213 3.87 10.53 -21.67
N HIS A 214 3.43 9.63 -20.81
CA HIS A 214 2.87 9.94 -19.49
C HIS A 214 3.66 9.21 -18.43
N LEU A 215 4.44 9.92 -17.61
CA LEU A 215 5.20 9.32 -16.51
C LEU A 215 4.56 9.70 -15.18
N TYR A 216 4.19 8.66 -14.43
CA TYR A 216 3.75 8.73 -13.04
C TYR A 216 4.84 8.13 -12.15
N ASP A 217 5.36 8.90 -11.21
CA ASP A 217 6.27 8.39 -10.18
C ASP A 217 5.52 8.01 -8.90
N ILE A 218 6.24 7.53 -7.88
CA ILE A 218 5.64 7.12 -6.61
C ILE A 218 4.87 8.27 -5.94
N ASP A 219 5.34 9.50 -6.05
CA ASP A 219 4.71 10.69 -5.44
C ASP A 219 3.39 11.00 -6.15
N ASP A 220 3.36 10.94 -7.49
CA ASP A 220 2.12 11.13 -8.28
C ASP A 220 1.05 10.09 -7.91
N LEU A 221 1.47 8.85 -7.67
CA LEU A 221 0.58 7.76 -7.27
C LEU A 221 0.07 7.97 -5.84
N GLU A 222 0.92 8.45 -4.92
CA GLU A 222 0.51 8.81 -3.57
C GLU A 222 -0.57 9.89 -3.56
N ASP A 223 -0.41 10.95 -4.36
CA ASP A 223 -1.38 12.03 -4.42
C ASP A 223 -2.72 11.55 -5.00
N ALA A 224 -2.70 10.69 -6.02
CA ALA A 224 -3.91 10.06 -6.54
C ALA A 224 -4.61 9.15 -5.51
N ILE A 225 -3.86 8.49 -4.63
CA ILE A 225 -4.41 7.72 -3.50
C ILE A 225 -5.03 8.67 -2.47
N ARG A 226 -4.35 9.77 -2.13
CA ARG A 226 -4.82 10.78 -1.17
C ARG A 226 -6.09 11.49 -1.64
N GLU A 227 -6.22 11.80 -2.92
CA GLU A 227 -7.45 12.35 -3.49
C GLU A 227 -8.64 11.38 -3.30
N ASN A 228 -8.44 10.08 -3.56
CA ASN A 228 -9.46 9.05 -3.29
C ASN A 228 -9.79 8.88 -1.80
N VAL A 229 -8.82 9.19 -0.91
CA VAL A 229 -8.97 9.17 0.56
C VAL A 229 -9.69 10.43 1.08
N SER A 230 -9.50 11.59 0.45
CA SER A 230 -10.09 12.87 0.90
C SER A 230 -11.63 12.83 0.92
N HIS A 231 -12.22 12.01 0.04
CA HIS A 231 -13.66 11.70 0.03
C HIS A 231 -14.13 10.82 1.21
N ARG A 232 -13.25 10.41 2.14
CA ARG A 232 -13.52 9.42 3.20
C ARG A 232 -13.30 9.93 4.63
N ARG A 233 -13.46 11.24 4.90
CA ARG A 233 -13.41 11.78 6.27
C ARG A 233 -14.29 11.00 7.26
N GLN A 234 -15.45 10.53 6.81
CA GLN A 234 -16.36 9.72 7.62
C GLN A 234 -15.79 8.33 7.96
N ASP A 235 -15.08 7.67 7.03
CA ASP A 235 -14.44 6.38 7.31
C ASP A 235 -13.28 6.53 8.30
N LEU A 236 -12.49 7.61 8.20
CA LEU A 236 -11.40 7.89 9.15
C LEU A 236 -11.93 8.11 10.57
N SER A 237 -13.04 8.84 10.70
CA SER A 237 -13.71 9.04 11.98
C SER A 237 -14.18 7.72 12.57
N LEU A 238 -14.82 6.86 11.75
CA LEU A 238 -15.25 5.52 12.20
C LEU A 238 -14.07 4.63 12.59
N CYS A 239 -12.94 4.70 11.88
CA CYS A 239 -11.73 3.97 12.25
C CYS A 239 -11.17 4.41 13.61
N GLN A 240 -11.16 5.72 13.88
CA GLN A 240 -10.74 6.27 15.17
C GLN A 240 -11.68 5.82 16.30
N GLU A 241 -13.00 5.79 16.06
CA GLU A 241 -13.99 5.25 17.00
C GLU A 241 -13.70 3.78 17.33
N ILE A 242 -13.51 2.94 16.30
CA ILE A 242 -13.19 1.52 16.47
C ILE A 242 -11.89 1.33 17.27
N ILE A 243 -10.83 2.08 16.94
CA ILE A 243 -9.55 2.01 17.68
C ILE A 243 -9.72 2.44 19.13
N GLY A 244 -10.47 3.50 19.40
CA GLY A 244 -10.76 3.96 20.75
C GLY A 244 -11.44 2.89 21.59
N VAL A 245 -12.50 2.27 21.05
CA VAL A 245 -13.23 1.19 21.71
C VAL A 245 -12.31 -0.01 21.97
N LYS A 246 -11.55 -0.46 20.96
CA LYS A 246 -10.66 -1.62 21.09
C LYS A 246 -9.51 -1.38 22.08
N ALA A 247 -9.03 -0.14 22.16
CA ALA A 247 -8.01 0.23 23.13
C ALA A 247 -8.56 0.16 24.56
N ALA A 248 -9.75 0.70 24.79
CA ALA A 248 -10.43 0.62 26.09
C ALA A 248 -10.74 -0.84 26.49
N GLU A 249 -11.20 -1.68 25.56
CA GLU A 249 -11.39 -3.13 25.80
C GLU A 249 -10.08 -3.81 26.27
N LEU A 250 -8.96 -3.48 25.62
CA LEU A 250 -7.65 -4.02 25.99
C LEU A 250 -7.24 -3.56 27.40
N GLU A 251 -7.39 -2.27 27.69
CA GLU A 251 -7.03 -1.69 28.99
C GLU A 251 -7.80 -2.37 30.12
N LEU A 252 -9.13 -2.47 30.00
CA LEU A 252 -9.99 -3.17 30.97
C LEU A 252 -9.56 -4.63 31.16
N GLY A 253 -9.30 -5.34 30.06
CA GLY A 253 -8.85 -6.74 30.11
C GLY A 253 -7.49 -6.93 30.76
N LEU A 254 -6.57 -5.98 30.62
CA LEU A 254 -5.25 -5.99 31.27
C LEU A 254 -5.34 -5.61 32.76
N SER A 255 -6.21 -4.67 33.12
CA SER A 255 -6.45 -4.24 34.50
C SER A 255 -7.15 -5.33 35.33
N ALA A 256 -8.12 -6.05 34.76
CA ALA A 256 -8.79 -7.17 35.44
C ALA A 256 -7.82 -8.30 35.80
N GLU A 257 -6.86 -8.60 34.92
CA GLU A 257 -5.81 -9.59 35.20
C GLU A 257 -4.85 -9.18 36.32
N GLN A 258 -4.56 -7.88 36.45
CA GLN A 258 -3.75 -7.38 37.56
C GLN A 258 -4.46 -7.54 38.91
N ARG A 259 -5.80 -7.59 38.89
CA ARG A 259 -6.65 -7.78 40.08
C ARG A 259 -6.99 -9.25 40.35
N GLY A 260 -6.62 -10.18 39.45
CA GLY A 260 -6.90 -11.61 39.60
C GLY A 260 -8.35 -12.00 39.28
N GLU A 261 -9.13 -11.13 38.64
CA GLU A 261 -10.52 -11.39 38.27
C GLU A 261 -10.62 -12.06 36.90
N VAL A 262 -11.31 -13.21 36.83
CA VAL A 262 -11.62 -13.89 35.57
C VAL A 262 -12.84 -13.21 34.95
N VAL A 263 -12.66 -12.46 33.87
CA VAL A 263 -13.76 -11.90 33.08
C VAL A 263 -14.40 -13.01 32.25
N LEU A 264 -15.56 -13.52 32.69
CA LEU A 264 -16.39 -14.47 31.94
C LEU A 264 -17.23 -13.72 30.89
N SER A 265 -16.90 -13.99 29.62
CA SER A 265 -17.67 -13.88 28.37
C SER A 265 -18.62 -12.69 28.09
N THR A 266 -18.29 -11.98 27.00
CA THR A 266 -19.14 -11.58 25.86
C THR A 266 -20.60 -11.20 26.11
N THR A 267 -20.85 -9.90 26.23
CA THR A 267 -22.08 -9.25 25.76
C THR A 267 -21.68 -7.91 25.12
N PRO A 268 -22.21 -7.52 23.96
CA PRO A 268 -21.84 -6.25 23.34
C PRO A 268 -22.35 -5.09 24.20
N PHE A 269 -21.43 -4.31 24.76
CA PHE A 269 -21.77 -3.10 25.51
C PHE A 269 -22.44 -2.08 24.58
N SER A 270 -23.52 -1.48 25.07
CA SER A 270 -24.29 -0.47 24.33
C SER A 270 -23.52 0.86 24.29
N LYS A 271 -23.68 1.63 23.20
CA LYS A 271 -22.96 2.91 22.94
C LYS A 271 -23.08 3.97 24.04
N GLN A 272 -24.01 3.84 24.99
CA GLN A 272 -24.28 4.87 26.00
C GLN A 272 -23.30 4.89 27.17
N GLU A 273 -22.61 3.78 27.48
CA GLU A 273 -21.75 3.71 28.67
C GLU A 273 -20.32 4.21 28.44
N ILE A 274 -19.91 4.44 27.18
CA ILE A 274 -18.55 4.90 26.83
C ILE A 274 -18.45 6.44 26.79
N CYS A 275 -19.57 7.15 26.63
CA CYS A 275 -19.58 8.61 26.44
C CYS A 275 -19.51 9.45 27.73
N SER A 276 -19.59 8.85 28.93
CA SER A 276 -19.58 9.61 30.19
C SER A 276 -18.19 9.83 30.81
N GLY A 277 -17.11 9.37 30.16
CA GLY A 277 -15.76 9.35 30.77
C GLY A 277 -14.66 10.10 30.01
N VAL A 278 -14.96 10.81 28.92
CA VAL A 278 -13.94 11.50 28.12
C VAL A 278 -14.26 12.99 28.03
N GLU A 279 -13.64 13.79 28.90
CA GLU A 279 -13.56 15.23 28.66
C GLU A 279 -12.67 15.50 27.43
N PRO A 280 -13.06 16.41 26.52
CA PRO A 280 -12.28 16.73 25.35
C PRO A 280 -11.08 17.62 25.73
N VAL A 281 -9.91 17.01 25.93
CA VAL A 281 -8.65 17.76 26.01
C VAL A 281 -8.15 17.98 24.58
N PHE A 282 -8.61 19.05 23.94
CA PHE A 282 -7.96 19.62 22.76
C PHE A 282 -7.69 21.10 23.00
N SER A 283 -6.46 21.43 23.38
CA SER A 283 -5.91 22.78 23.23
C SER A 283 -4.99 22.78 22.00
N PRO A 284 -5.19 23.67 21.01
CA PRO A 284 -4.31 23.77 19.86
C PRO A 284 -2.93 24.32 20.28
N PRO A 285 -1.83 23.90 19.63
CA PRO A 285 -0.51 24.44 19.91
C PRO A 285 -0.43 25.92 19.50
N ALA A 286 0.10 26.74 20.41
CA ALA A 286 0.37 28.15 20.17
C ALA A 286 1.33 28.34 19.00
N GLN A 287 0.90 29.10 17.99
CA GLN A 287 1.77 29.61 16.94
C GLN A 287 2.77 30.59 17.56
N SER A 288 4.06 30.30 17.46
CA SER A 288 5.12 31.28 17.72
C SER A 288 5.44 32.03 16.42
N ARG A 289 5.57 33.35 16.58
CA ARG A 289 6.05 34.29 15.56
C ARG A 289 7.54 34.14 15.32
#